data_AF-A0A660WQS1-F1
#
_entry.id   AF-A0A660WQS1-F1
#
_cell.length_a   1.000
_cell.length_b   1.000
_cell.length_c   1.000
_cell.angle_alpha   90.00
_cell.angle_beta   90.00
_cell.angle_gamma   90.00
#
_symmetry.space_group_name_H-M   'P 1'
#
loop_
_entity.id
_entity.type
_entity.pdbx_description
1 polymer ?
#
loop_
_entity_poly.entity_id
_entity_poly.type
_entity_poly.pdbx_seq_one_letter_code
_entity_poly.pdbx_strand_id
1 'polypeptide(L)'
;MIIPYIHLLKKRNFFLLWISQIISQFGDRLTQMALIGLVYEIMPASSFSLAKVMSIPLIAVFLISPVAGVYIDRWDKQKTMYISDFLRGI
;
A
#
# COMPACT_ATOMS: atom_id res chain seq x y z
N MET A 1 -10.00 -26.86 0.19
CA MET A 1 -10.21 -25.42 0.50
C MET A 1 -9.59 -24.45 -0.52
N ILE A 2 -8.67 -24.87 -1.42
CA ILE A 2 -7.98 -23.99 -2.41
C ILE A 2 -8.76 -23.80 -3.73
N ILE A 3 -9.55 -24.81 -4.10
CA ILE A 3 -10.32 -24.88 -5.35
C ILE A 3 -11.25 -23.67 -5.61
N PRO A 4 -11.92 -23.07 -4.60
CA PRO A 4 -12.81 -21.91 -4.82
C PRO A 4 -12.06 -20.65 -5.29
N TYR A 5 -10.84 -20.43 -4.82
CA TYR A 5 -10.07 -19.22 -5.12
C TYR A 5 -9.58 -19.19 -6.58
N ILE A 6 -9.21 -20.34 -7.13
CA ILE A 6 -8.82 -20.48 -8.54
C ILE A 6 -10.01 -20.15 -9.46
N HIS A 7 -11.24 -20.42 -9.00
CA HIS A 7 -12.45 -20.07 -9.75
C HIS A 7 -12.69 -18.55 -9.79
N LEU A 8 -12.29 -17.80 -8.75
CA LEU A 8 -12.36 -16.33 -8.73
C LEU A 8 -11.37 -15.71 -9.71
N LEU A 9 -10.17 -16.28 -9.85
CA LEU A 9 -9.17 -15.85 -10.83
C LEU A 9 -9.64 -15.99 -12.29
N LYS A 10 -10.64 -16.83 -12.57
CA LYS A 10 -11.25 -16.92 -13.90
C LYS A 10 -12.18 -15.74 -14.23
N LYS A 11 -12.59 -14.94 -13.23
CA LYS A 11 -13.39 -13.73 -13.46
C LYS A 11 -12.46 -12.59 -13.88
N ARG A 12 -12.65 -12.09 -15.11
CA ARG A 12 -11.80 -11.04 -15.71
C ARG A 12 -11.56 -9.84 -14.77
N ASN A 13 -12.62 -9.29 -14.18
CA ASN A 13 -12.51 -8.11 -13.33
C ASN A 13 -11.68 -8.39 -12.05
N PHE A 14 -11.88 -9.56 -11.43
CA PHE A 14 -11.10 -9.95 -10.27
C PHE A 14 -9.63 -10.20 -10.62
N PHE A 15 -9.38 -10.86 -11.75
CA PHE A 15 -8.02 -11.11 -12.22
C PHE A 15 -7.25 -9.80 -12.49
N LEU A 16 -7.90 -8.83 -13.13
CA LEU A 16 -7.31 -7.51 -13.38
C LEU A 16 -7.01 -6.78 -12.05
N LEU A 17 -7.97 -6.78 -11.11
CA LEU A 17 -7.74 -6.21 -9.77
C LEU A 17 -6.56 -6.90 -9.08
N TRP A 18 -6.49 -8.23 -9.13
CA TRP A 18 -5.44 -9.01 -8.49
C TRP A 18 -4.05 -8.70 -9.07
N ILE A 19 -3.92 -8.63 -10.40
CA ILE A 19 -2.67 -8.22 -11.04
C ILE A 19 -2.30 -6.78 -10.66
N SER A 20 -3.27 -5.85 -10.70
CA SER A 20 -3.01 -4.46 -10.35
C SER A 20 -2.51 -4.30 -8.92
N GLN A 21 -3.06 -5.09 -7.98
CA GLN A 21 -2.63 -5.12 -6.60
C GLN A 21 -1.21 -5.68 -6.45
N ILE A 22 -0.86 -6.75 -7.18
CA ILE A 22 0.51 -7.28 -7.18
C ILE A 22 1.51 -6.22 -7.64
N ILE A 23 1.23 -5.57 -8.77
CA ILE A 23 2.11 -4.53 -9.33
C ILE A 23 2.24 -3.36 -8.36
N SER A 24 1.13 -2.90 -7.78
CA SER A 24 1.12 -1.78 -6.83
C SER A 24 1.93 -2.11 -5.58
N GLN A 25 1.67 -3.26 -4.97
CA GLN A 25 2.41 -3.72 -3.79
C GLN A 25 3.90 -3.91 -4.08
N PHE A 26 4.26 -4.33 -5.29
CA PHE A 26 5.65 -4.44 -5.71
C PHE A 26 6.31 -3.06 -5.84
N GLY A 27 5.66 -2.11 -6.49
CA GLY A 27 6.12 -0.73 -6.62
C GLY A 27 6.30 -0.05 -5.26
N ASP A 28 5.41 -0.33 -4.30
CA ASP A 28 5.51 0.17 -2.93
C ASP A 28 6.77 -0.31 -2.22
N ARG A 29 7.12 -1.59 -2.40
CA ARG A 29 8.34 -2.15 -1.82
C ARG A 29 9.58 -1.56 -2.46
N LEU A 30 9.59 -1.37 -3.77
CA LEU A 30 10.68 -0.69 -4.45
C LEU A 30 10.85 0.75 -3.96
N THR A 31 9.75 1.49 -3.83
CA THR A 31 9.76 2.87 -3.31
C THR A 31 10.29 2.91 -1.88
N GLN A 32 9.86 1.97 -1.04
CA GLN A 32 10.37 1.85 0.33
C GLN A 32 11.88 1.57 0.33
N MET A 33 12.38 0.65 -0.49
CA MET A 33 13.81 0.34 -0.60
C MET A 33 14.62 1.52 -1.15
N ALA A 34 14.10 2.22 -2.15
CA ALA A 34 14.73 3.41 -2.71
C ALA A 34 14.83 4.53 -1.66
N LEU A 35 13.77 4.75 -0.88
CA LEU A 35 13.76 5.75 0.19
C LEU A 35 14.76 5.40 1.30
N ILE A 36 14.89 4.12 1.66
CA ILE A 36 15.94 3.65 2.59
C ILE A 36 17.33 3.99 2.06
N GLY A 37 17.60 3.63 0.81
CA GLY A 37 18.89 3.86 0.17
C GLY A 37 19.23 5.35 0.12
N LEU A 38 18.28 6.18 -0.29
CA LEU A 38 18.42 7.63 -0.35
C LEU A 38 18.73 8.24 1.03
N VAL A 39 18.01 7.81 2.06
CA VAL A 39 18.24 8.32 3.42
C VAL A 39 19.60 7.89 3.95
N TYR A 40 20.04 6.68 3.62
CA TYR A 40 21.38 6.21 3.96
C TYR A 40 22.48 7.00 3.25
N GLU A 41 22.26 7.40 2.00
CA GLU A 41 23.19 8.23 1.22
C GLU A 41 23.32 9.65 1.79
N ILE A 42 22.19 10.27 2.16
CA ILE A 42 22.17 11.64 2.70
C ILE A 42 22.67 11.70 4.15
N MET A 43 22.32 10.70 4.98
CA MET A 43 22.66 10.65 6.40
C MET A 43 23.34 9.31 6.75
N PRO A 44 24.58 9.10 6.30
CA PRO A 44 25.29 7.85 6.54
C PRO A 44 25.45 7.58 8.04
N ALA A 45 25.30 6.31 8.43
CA ALA A 45 25.37 5.81 9.80
C ALA A 45 24.33 6.35 10.81
N SER A 46 23.32 7.12 10.39
CA SER A 46 22.22 7.52 11.27
C SER A 46 21.15 6.43 11.38
N SER A 47 21.33 5.51 12.34
CA SER A 47 20.33 4.48 12.65
C SER A 47 18.97 5.07 13.04
N PHE A 48 18.97 6.26 13.64
CA PHE A 48 17.74 6.97 14.02
C PHE A 48 16.96 7.48 12.81
N SER A 49 17.65 7.97 11.77
CA SER A 49 16.99 8.43 10.53
C SER A 49 16.31 7.26 9.81
N LEU A 50 16.99 6.11 9.72
CA LEU A 50 16.42 4.89 9.15
C LEU A 50 15.21 4.37 9.96
N ALA A 51 15.32 4.38 11.29
CA ALA A 51 14.23 3.99 12.17
C ALA A 51 12.97 4.87 11.96
N LYS A 52 13.13 6.18 11.78
CA LYS A 52 12.02 7.09 11.47
C LYS A 52 11.34 6.76 10.15
N VAL A 53 12.12 6.55 9.10
CA VAL A 53 11.59 6.27 7.76
C VAL A 53 10.78 4.97 7.74
N MET A 54 11.17 3.97 8.54
CA MET A 54 10.39 2.74 8.70
C MET A 54 9.16 2.89 9.59
N SER A 55 9.26 3.64 10.69
CA SER A 55 8.24 3.67 11.75
C SER A 55 7.13 4.70 11.50
N ILE A 56 7.44 5.84 10.90
CA ILE A 56 6.46 6.91 10.66
C ILE A 56 5.27 6.41 9.81
N PRO A 57 5.46 5.70 8.68
CA PRO A 57 4.34 5.18 7.90
C PRO A 57 3.48 4.20 8.71
N LEU A 58 4.11 3.36 9.53
CA LEU A 58 3.40 2.40 10.38
C LEU A 58 2.53 3.12 11.42
N ILE A 59 3.07 4.13 12.09
CA ILE A 59 2.33 4.95 13.06
C ILE A 59 1.18 5.68 12.37
N ALA A 60 1.42 6.24 11.19
CA ALA A 60 0.37 6.91 10.41
C ALA A 60 -0.77 5.95 10.08
N VAL A 61 -0.48 4.75 9.57
CA VAL A 61 -1.49 3.72 9.28
C VAL A 61 -2.23 3.34 10.56
N PHE A 62 -1.53 3.11 11.66
CA PHE A 62 -2.14 2.73 12.93
C PHE A 62 -3.11 3.80 13.46
N LEU A 63 -2.76 5.08 13.37
CA LEU A 63 -3.60 6.18 13.85
C LEU A 63 -4.76 6.48 12.89
N ILE A 64 -4.53 6.40 11.57
CA ILE A 64 -5.51 6.77 10.56
C ILE A 64 -6.50 5.63 10.28
N SER A 65 -6.07 4.37 10.35
CA SER A 65 -6.89 3.20 9.97
C SER A 65 -8.22 3.07 10.73
N PRO A 66 -8.35 3.34 12.04
CA PRO A 66 -9.65 3.22 12.72
C PRO A 66 -10.65 4.25 12.20
N VAL A 67 -10.19 5.48 11.96
CA VAL A 67 -11.01 6.56 11.42
C VAL A 67 -11.38 6.25 9.97
N ALA A 68 -10.38 5.89 9.16
CA ALA A 68 -10.60 5.53 7.76
C ALA A 68 -11.56 4.36 7.60
N GLY A 69 -11.48 3.33 8.47
CA GLY A 69 -12.38 2.18 8.46
C GLY A 69 -13.85 2.57 8.59
N VAL A 70 -14.17 3.44 9.56
CA VAL A 70 -15.55 3.93 9.78
C VAL A 70 -16.12 4.63 8.54
N TYR A 71 -15.29 5.37 7.79
CA TYR A 71 -15.72 6.05 6.58
C TYR A 71 -15.81 5.10 5.38
N ILE A 72 -14.84 4.20 5.20
CA ILE A 72 -14.79 3.23 4.09
C ILE A 72 -15.99 2.28 4.13
N ASP A 73 -16.48 1.94 5.33
CA ASP A 73 -17.69 1.11 5.47
C ASP A 73 -18.95 1.81 4.96
N ARG A 74 -18.97 3.14 4.93
CA ARG A 74 -20.11 3.97 4.52
C ARG A 74 -20.03 4.47 3.08
N TRP A 75 -18.82 4.56 2.52
CA TRP A 75 -18.58 5.11 1.19
C TRP A 75 -18.66 4.06 0.08
N ASP A 76 -18.76 4.54 -1.16
CA ASP A 76 -18.64 3.70 -2.35
C ASP A 76 -17.20 3.18 -2.47
N LYS A 77 -17.04 1.86 -2.33
CA LYS A 77 -15.73 1.19 -2.32
C LYS A 77 -14.98 1.37 -3.63
N GLN A 78 -15.68 1.37 -4.77
CA GLN A 78 -15.07 1.49 -6.08
C GLN A 78 -14.53 2.91 -6.29
N LYS A 79 -15.33 3.93 -5.94
CA LYS A 79 -14.86 5.33 -6.00
C LYS A 79 -13.71 5.59 -5.04
N THR A 80 -13.80 5.05 -3.82
CA THR A 80 -12.77 5.22 -2.80
C THR A 80 -11.44 4.65 -3.28
N MET A 81 -11.44 3.44 -3.88
CA MET A 81 -10.24 2.81 -4.44
C MET A 81 -9.61 3.66 -5.55
N TYR A 82 -10.40 4.18 -6.50
CA TYR A 82 -9.86 5.01 -7.57
C TYR A 82 -9.23 6.31 -7.06
N ILE A 83 -9.89 6.98 -6.10
CA ILE A 83 -9.40 8.23 -5.53
C ILE A 83 -8.13 7.98 -4.72
N SER A 84 -8.09 6.93 -3.90
CA SER A 84 -6.90 6.62 -3.08
C SER A 84 -5.70 6.26 -3.94
N ASP A 85 -5.90 5.42 -4.96
CA ASP A 85 -4.80 4.98 -5.83
C ASP A 85 -4.31 6.13 -6.71
N PHE A 86 -5.20 7.03 -7.15
CA PHE A 86 -4.82 8.22 -7.89
C PHE A 86 -4.02 9.21 -7.03
N LEU A 87 -4.49 9.51 -5.81
CA LEU A 87 -3.78 10.38 -4.88
C LEU A 87 -2.41 9.83 -4.47
N ARG A 88 -2.25 8.50 -4.49
CA ARG A 88 -0.99 7.84 -4.17
C ARG A 88 0.04 7.92 -5.30
N GLY A 89 -0.43 7.92 -6.55
CA GLY A 89 0.41 7.92 -7.75
C GLY A 89 0.86 9.29 -8.24
N ILE A 90 0.32 10.37 -7.67
CA ILE A 90 0.71 11.77 -7.91
C ILE A 90 1.68 12.22 -6.83
#